data_AF-A0A1W2EWQ8-F1
#
_entry.id   AF-A0A1W2EWQ8-F1
#
_cell.length_a   1.000
_cell.length_b   1.000
_cell.length_c   1.000
_cell.angle_alpha   90.00
_cell.angle_beta   90.00
_cell.angle_gamma   90.00
#
_symmetry.space_group_name_H-M   'P 1'
#
loop_
_entity.id
_entity.type
_entity.pdbx_description
1 polymer ?
#
loop_
_entity_poly.entity_id
_entity_poly.type
_entity_poly.pdbx_seq_one_letter_code
_entity_poly.pdbx_strand_id
1 'polypeptide(L)'
;MHESAAAEFAARLKDRLGEVVTGDPRDAKTRVSALIDERSTKRVLEWIESAVSAGARLVSGGGVDGGVIKPTVLADVPADAACWNDEIFGPVVCLRAVSTMEEAFDVVNDSRYGLNASVFTRSLATAHRAIDTLEVGTVVVNEVPGFRSDTMPYGGVKDSGIGREGPRFAIEELTVTRMAVIRPA
;
A
#
# COMPACT_ATOMS: atom_id res chain seq x y z
N MET A 1 12.97 1.90 -1.22
CA MET A 1 13.61 3.00 -0.46
C MET A 1 15.06 3.15 -0.92
N HIS A 2 15.66 4.34 -0.88
CA HIS A 2 17.06 4.48 -1.30
C HIS A 2 17.99 3.68 -0.38
N GLU A 3 18.97 2.96 -0.95
CA GLU A 3 19.87 2.04 -0.24
C GLU A 3 20.58 2.69 0.96
N SER A 4 20.97 3.96 0.84
CA SER A 4 21.65 4.71 1.91
C SER A 4 20.79 4.91 3.16
N ALA A 5 19.46 4.83 3.03
CA ALA A 5 18.53 4.94 4.15
C ALA A 5 18.02 3.58 4.64
N ALA A 6 18.33 2.48 3.95
CA ALA A 6 17.64 1.21 4.14
C ALA A 6 17.85 0.58 5.51
N ALA A 7 19.11 0.53 5.97
CA ALA A 7 19.45 -0.03 7.26
C ALA A 7 18.84 0.78 8.43
N GLU A 8 18.97 2.11 8.37
CA GLU A 8 18.43 3.01 9.40
C GLU A 8 16.90 2.96 9.45
N PHE A 9 16.24 2.97 8.28
CA PHE A 9 14.79 2.89 8.19
C PHE A 9 14.26 1.57 8.75
N ALA A 10 14.86 0.44 8.38
CA ALA A 10 14.46 -0.87 8.88
C ALA A 10 14.61 -0.99 10.40
N ALA A 11 15.70 -0.45 10.97
CA ALA A 11 15.91 -0.42 12.41
C ALA A 11 14.84 0.42 13.13
N ARG A 12 14.60 1.65 12.68
CA ARG A 12 13.59 2.54 13.26
C ARG A 12 12.18 1.98 13.13
N LEU A 13 11.86 1.34 11.99
CA LEU A 13 10.57 0.71 11.78
C LEU A 13 10.37 -0.47 12.74
N LYS A 14 11.39 -1.31 12.93
CA LYS A 14 11.36 -2.41 13.90
C LYS A 14 11.07 -1.91 15.31
N ASP A 15 11.80 -0.89 15.76
CA ASP A 15 11.62 -0.32 17.10
C ASP A 15 10.22 0.23 17.28
N ARG A 16 9.73 1.01 16.29
CA ARG A 16 8.40 1.61 16.34
C ARG A 16 7.28 0.57 16.30
N LEU A 17 7.46 -0.54 15.58
CA LEU A 17 6.50 -1.65 15.57
C LEU A 17 6.45 -2.41 16.90
N GLY A 18 7.54 -2.42 17.67
CA GLY A 18 7.56 -2.98 19.02
C GLY A 18 6.62 -2.25 20.00
N GLU A 19 6.23 -1.00 19.68
CA GLU A 19 5.32 -0.18 20.47
C GLU A 19 3.85 -0.32 20.04
N VAL A 20 3.56 -1.06 18.96
CA VAL A 20 2.20 -1.22 18.44
C VAL A 20 1.43 -2.21 19.31
N VAL A 21 0.42 -1.71 20.01
CA VAL A 21 -0.48 -2.52 20.83
C VAL A 21 -1.39 -3.35 19.92
N THR A 22 -1.34 -4.67 20.10
CA THR A 22 -2.21 -5.65 19.44
C THR A 22 -3.21 -6.21 20.44
N GLY A 23 -4.44 -6.49 20.01
CA GLY A 23 -5.43 -7.08 20.92
C GLY A 23 -6.89 -6.85 20.51
N ASP A 24 -7.75 -6.74 21.52
CA ASP A 24 -9.19 -6.54 21.39
C ASP A 24 -9.49 -5.18 20.73
N PRO A 25 -10.26 -5.13 19.63
CA PRO A 25 -10.54 -3.86 18.94
C PRO A 25 -11.41 -2.90 19.77
N ARG A 26 -11.99 -3.35 20.89
CA ARG A 26 -12.76 -2.51 21.83
C ARG A 26 -11.87 -1.76 22.82
N ASP A 27 -10.61 -2.17 22.99
CA ASP A 27 -9.65 -1.40 23.79
C ASP A 27 -9.13 -0.22 22.96
N ALA A 28 -9.32 0.99 23.48
CA ALA A 28 -8.88 2.23 22.84
C ALA A 28 -7.36 2.30 22.59
N LYS A 29 -6.56 1.47 23.27
CA LYS A 29 -5.12 1.38 23.04
C LYS A 29 -4.76 0.48 21.86
N THR A 30 -5.63 -0.46 21.47
CA THR A 30 -5.37 -1.40 20.39
C THR A 30 -5.24 -0.66 19.05
N ARG A 31 -4.18 -0.96 18.32
CA ARG A 31 -3.90 -0.39 16.99
C ARG A 31 -4.01 -1.41 15.87
N VAL A 32 -3.76 -2.67 16.17
CA VAL A 32 -3.89 -3.80 15.24
C VAL A 32 -4.65 -4.92 15.92
N SER A 33 -5.61 -5.51 15.23
CA SER A 33 -6.44 -6.60 15.75
C SER A 33 -6.52 -7.76 14.75
N ALA A 34 -7.30 -8.77 15.09
CA ALA A 34 -7.51 -9.95 14.27
C ALA A 34 -8.00 -9.58 12.87
N LEU A 35 -7.61 -10.39 11.88
CA LEU A 35 -8.20 -10.30 10.55
C LEU A 35 -9.65 -10.77 10.58
N ILE A 36 -10.35 -10.58 9.45
CA ILE A 36 -11.79 -10.87 9.33
C ILE A 36 -12.16 -12.33 9.65
N ASP A 37 -11.27 -13.27 9.34
CA ASP A 37 -11.44 -14.70 9.62
C ASP A 37 -10.12 -15.47 9.75
N GLU A 38 -10.19 -16.70 10.26
CA GLU A 38 -9.03 -17.59 10.44
C GLU A 38 -8.36 -17.96 9.10
N ARG A 39 -9.12 -18.01 8.00
CA ARG A 39 -8.58 -18.33 6.68
C ARG A 39 -7.65 -17.23 6.19
N SER A 40 -8.04 -15.97 6.40
CA SER A 40 -7.24 -14.79 6.10
C SER A 40 -5.98 -14.78 6.95
N THR A 41 -6.10 -15.09 8.24
CA THR A 41 -4.95 -15.22 9.14
C THR A 41 -3.98 -16.28 8.63
N LYS A 42 -4.48 -17.48 8.31
CA LYS A 42 -3.67 -18.58 7.79
C LYS A 42 -2.95 -18.21 6.48
N ARG A 43 -3.67 -17.63 5.51
CA ARG A 43 -3.10 -17.20 4.21
C ARG A 43 -1.93 -16.23 4.40
N VAL A 44 -2.10 -15.22 5.27
CA VAL A 44 -1.04 -14.23 5.51
C VAL A 44 0.18 -14.88 6.15
N LEU A 45 -0.01 -15.80 7.12
CA LEU A 45 1.10 -16.51 7.74
C LEU A 45 1.83 -17.43 6.75
N GLU A 46 1.11 -18.14 5.90
CA GLU A 46 1.70 -18.98 4.84
C GLU A 46 2.55 -18.14 3.87
N TRP A 47 2.10 -16.94 3.52
CA TRP A 47 2.87 -16.02 2.66
C TRP A 47 4.13 -15.49 3.35
N ILE A 48 4.06 -15.20 4.65
CA ILE A 48 5.23 -14.82 5.45
C ILE A 48 6.24 -15.98 5.47
N GLU A 49 5.78 -17.18 5.81
CA GLU A 49 6.63 -18.39 5.90
C GLU A 49 7.26 -18.73 4.55
N SER A 50 6.48 -18.69 3.47
CA SER A 50 6.95 -18.95 2.11
C SER A 50 8.03 -17.94 1.70
N ALA A 51 7.83 -16.66 2.00
CA ALA A 51 8.82 -15.63 1.67
C ALA A 51 10.12 -15.82 2.44
N VAL A 52 10.04 -16.11 3.75
CA VAL A 52 11.22 -16.38 4.58
C VAL A 52 11.96 -17.64 4.09
N SER A 53 11.22 -18.69 3.73
CA SER A 53 11.79 -19.92 3.15
C SER A 53 12.46 -19.68 1.80
N ALA A 54 11.99 -18.70 1.04
CA ALA A 54 12.57 -18.28 -0.25
C ALA A 54 13.73 -17.27 -0.10
N GLY A 55 14.16 -16.95 1.12
CA GLY A 55 15.32 -16.09 1.38
C GLY A 55 14.99 -14.67 1.85
N ALA A 56 13.70 -14.33 2.03
CA ALA A 56 13.35 -13.07 2.67
C ALA A 56 13.84 -13.05 4.13
N ARG A 57 14.26 -11.88 4.59
CA ARG A 57 14.69 -11.68 5.97
C ARG A 57 13.53 -11.18 6.83
N LEU A 58 13.18 -11.95 7.86
CA LEU A 58 12.23 -11.52 8.89
C LEU A 58 12.89 -10.50 9.83
N VAL A 59 12.49 -9.24 9.73
CA VAL A 59 13.03 -8.14 10.55
C VAL A 59 12.33 -8.06 11.91
N SER A 60 11.01 -8.24 11.92
CA SER A 60 10.16 -8.25 13.11
C SER A 60 8.84 -8.98 12.85
N GLY A 61 8.16 -9.43 13.90
CA GLY A 61 6.84 -10.07 13.81
C GLY A 61 6.92 -11.54 13.39
N GLY A 62 6.13 -11.94 12.39
CA GLY A 62 6.14 -13.27 11.80
C GLY A 62 5.38 -14.35 12.57
N GLY A 63 4.51 -13.97 13.50
CA GLY A 63 3.74 -14.93 14.30
C GLY A 63 2.38 -14.39 14.70
N VAL A 64 1.65 -15.18 15.48
CA VAL A 64 0.32 -14.84 16.02
C VAL A 64 0.40 -14.73 17.53
N ASP A 65 -0.36 -13.79 18.08
CA ASP A 65 -0.60 -13.66 19.52
C ASP A 65 -2.09 -13.42 19.76
N GLY A 66 -2.74 -14.28 20.56
CA GLY A 66 -4.17 -14.17 20.83
C GLY A 66 -5.08 -14.13 19.60
N GLY A 67 -4.68 -14.77 18.48
CA GLY A 67 -5.41 -14.73 17.21
C GLY A 67 -5.10 -13.51 16.32
N VAL A 68 -4.24 -12.60 16.78
CA VAL A 68 -3.80 -11.41 16.03
C VAL A 68 -2.43 -11.67 15.40
N ILE A 69 -2.29 -11.43 14.09
CA ILE A 69 -0.97 -11.45 13.44
C ILE A 69 -0.14 -10.30 14.00
N LYS A 70 1.05 -10.61 14.51
CA LYS A 70 2.01 -9.59 14.94
C LYS A 70 2.39 -8.71 13.75
N PRO A 71 2.39 -7.37 13.87
CA PRO A 71 2.91 -6.48 12.83
C PRO A 71 4.28 -6.96 12.34
N THR A 72 4.35 -7.30 11.06
CA THR A 72 5.46 -8.04 10.47
C THR A 72 6.20 -7.17 9.47
N VAL A 73 7.53 -7.24 9.51
CA VAL A 73 8.40 -6.59 8.51
C VAL A 73 9.27 -7.65 7.87
N LEU A 74 9.17 -7.74 6.56
CA LEU A 74 10.04 -8.54 5.72
C LEU A 74 10.96 -7.60 4.95
N ALA A 75 12.23 -7.97 4.83
CA ALA A 75 13.18 -7.31 3.95
C ALA A 75 13.70 -8.31 2.93
N ASP A 76 14.23 -7.82 1.81
CA ASP A 76 14.89 -8.65 0.81
C ASP A 76 13.95 -9.73 0.24
N VAL A 77 12.66 -9.38 0.12
CA VAL A 77 11.61 -10.29 -0.36
C VAL A 77 11.81 -10.58 -1.85
N PRO A 78 11.88 -11.87 -2.26
CA PRO A 78 11.97 -12.26 -3.66
C PRO A 78 10.85 -11.64 -4.50
N ALA A 79 11.18 -11.23 -5.72
CA ALA A 79 10.23 -10.54 -6.60
C ALA A 79 9.07 -11.42 -7.07
N ASP A 80 9.18 -12.75 -6.98
CA ASP A 80 8.14 -13.71 -7.33
C ASP A 80 7.29 -14.16 -6.11
N ALA A 81 7.65 -13.73 -4.89
CA ALA A 81 6.92 -14.10 -3.69
C ALA A 81 5.52 -13.48 -3.67
N ALA A 82 4.52 -14.26 -3.22
CA ALA A 82 3.13 -13.80 -3.15
C ALA A 82 2.97 -12.54 -2.27
N CYS A 83 3.72 -12.42 -1.16
CA CYS A 83 3.69 -11.21 -0.33
C CYS A 83 4.34 -9.98 -0.99
N TRP A 84 4.96 -10.11 -2.15
CA TRP A 84 5.46 -8.99 -2.95
C TRP A 84 4.50 -8.64 -4.09
N ASN A 85 4.00 -9.65 -4.82
CA ASN A 85 3.22 -9.46 -6.05
C ASN A 85 1.71 -9.34 -5.83
N ASP A 86 1.21 -9.93 -4.75
CA ASP A 86 -0.22 -9.99 -4.46
C ASP A 86 -0.59 -9.17 -3.22
N GLU A 87 -1.86 -8.76 -3.17
CA GLU A 87 -2.37 -7.99 -2.05
C GLU A 87 -2.42 -8.86 -0.77
N ILE A 88 -1.53 -8.56 0.18
CA ILE A 88 -1.45 -9.29 1.45
C ILE A 88 -2.74 -9.12 2.25
N PHE A 89 -3.22 -7.87 2.35
CA PHE A 89 -4.39 -7.49 3.16
C PHE A 89 -4.26 -7.92 4.63
N GLY A 90 -3.08 -7.70 5.20
CA GLY A 90 -2.73 -8.00 6.59
C GLY A 90 -1.63 -7.07 7.11
N PRO A 91 -1.27 -7.15 8.41
CA PRO A 91 -0.33 -6.24 9.04
C PRO A 91 1.13 -6.60 8.71
N VAL A 92 1.48 -6.59 7.42
CA VAL A 92 2.81 -6.96 6.89
C VAL A 92 3.34 -5.84 6.00
N VAL A 93 4.59 -5.47 6.19
CA VAL A 93 5.31 -4.50 5.34
C VAL A 93 6.51 -5.21 4.71
N CYS A 94 6.63 -5.12 3.39
CA CYS A 94 7.78 -5.60 2.65
C CYS A 94 8.72 -4.43 2.30
N LEU A 95 10.00 -4.59 2.60
CA LEU A 95 11.04 -3.60 2.38
C LEU A 95 11.96 -4.01 1.25
N ARG A 96 12.17 -3.09 0.29
CA ARG A 96 13.16 -3.21 -0.77
C ARG A 96 14.02 -1.95 -0.85
N ALA A 97 15.34 -2.16 -0.88
CA ALA A 97 16.30 -1.11 -1.19
C ALA A 97 16.44 -0.97 -2.71
N VAL A 98 16.63 0.25 -3.18
CA VAL A 98 16.91 0.59 -4.58
C VAL A 98 18.04 1.62 -4.61
N SER A 99 18.82 1.65 -5.68
CA SER A 99 19.98 2.54 -5.81
C SER A 99 19.65 3.85 -6.53
N THR A 100 18.55 3.88 -7.31
CA THR A 100 18.14 5.07 -8.07
C THR A 100 16.65 5.38 -7.95
N MET A 101 16.25 6.59 -8.34
CA MET A 101 14.82 6.96 -8.38
C MET A 101 14.09 6.29 -9.53
N GLU A 102 14.73 6.13 -10.69
CA GLU A 102 14.21 5.39 -11.83
C GLU A 102 13.86 3.95 -11.44
N GLU A 103 14.81 3.24 -10.82
CA GLU A 103 14.57 1.90 -10.30
C GLU A 103 13.43 1.88 -9.28
N ALA A 104 13.31 2.91 -8.43
CA ALA A 104 12.19 3.02 -7.50
C ALA A 104 10.84 3.09 -8.22
N PHE A 105 10.75 3.85 -9.31
CA PHE A 105 9.52 3.96 -10.10
C PHE A 105 9.22 2.67 -10.85
N ASP A 106 10.24 2.04 -11.45
CA ASP A 106 10.09 0.75 -12.13
C ASP A 106 9.57 -0.32 -11.16
N VAL A 107 10.13 -0.40 -9.95
CA VAL A 107 9.69 -1.35 -8.92
C VAL A 107 8.25 -1.08 -8.44
N VAL A 108 7.81 0.18 -8.37
CA VAL A 108 6.43 0.52 -7.99
C VAL A 108 5.45 0.19 -9.12
N ASN A 109 5.85 0.45 -10.37
CA ASN A 109 5.03 0.18 -11.55
C ASN A 109 5.01 -1.30 -11.94
N ASP A 110 6.00 -2.09 -11.52
CA ASP A 110 6.04 -3.56 -11.61
C ASP A 110 5.07 -4.21 -10.61
N SER A 111 3.80 -3.88 -10.82
CA SER A 111 2.66 -4.41 -10.10
C SER A 111 1.48 -4.45 -11.06
N ARG A 112 0.66 -5.49 -10.93
CA ARG A 112 -0.65 -5.54 -11.59
C ARG A 112 -1.64 -4.53 -11.00
N TYR A 113 -1.34 -3.98 -9.82
CA TYR A 113 -2.16 -2.98 -9.14
C TYR A 113 -1.66 -1.57 -9.40
N GLY A 114 -2.57 -0.60 -9.30
CA GLY A 114 -2.30 0.81 -9.55
C GLY A 114 -3.25 1.72 -8.78
N LEU A 115 -3.41 1.51 -7.47
CA LEU A 115 -4.35 2.28 -6.65
C LEU A 115 -3.77 3.63 -6.20
N ASN A 116 -2.89 3.60 -5.19
CA ASN A 116 -2.18 4.77 -4.66
C ASN A 116 -0.69 4.45 -4.50
N ALA A 117 0.17 5.43 -4.70
CA ALA A 117 1.58 5.37 -4.35
C ALA A 117 2.01 6.62 -3.58
N SER A 118 3.04 6.47 -2.74
CA SER A 118 3.61 7.59 -1.98
C SER A 118 5.08 7.81 -2.29
N VAL A 119 5.47 9.08 -2.36
CA VAL A 119 6.87 9.51 -2.47
C VAL A 119 7.21 10.44 -1.31
N PHE A 120 8.21 10.06 -0.52
CA PHE A 120 8.79 10.92 0.52
C PHE A 120 10.05 11.57 -0.03
N THR A 121 10.00 12.87 -0.29
CA THR A 121 11.10 13.62 -0.90
C THR A 121 11.08 15.10 -0.52
N ARG A 122 12.27 15.69 -0.46
CA ARG A 122 12.47 17.16 -0.36
C ARG A 122 12.64 17.83 -1.73
N SER A 123 12.77 17.03 -2.79
CA SER A 123 13.02 17.51 -4.15
C SER A 123 11.70 17.69 -4.88
N LEU A 124 11.38 18.93 -5.25
CA LEU A 124 10.20 19.24 -6.07
C LEU A 124 10.27 18.54 -7.43
N ALA A 125 11.46 18.47 -8.04
CA ALA A 125 11.66 17.75 -9.29
C ALA A 125 11.34 16.26 -9.15
N THR A 126 11.74 15.62 -8.05
CA THR A 126 11.41 14.22 -7.78
C THR A 126 9.92 14.03 -7.57
N ALA A 127 9.25 14.95 -6.87
CA ALA A 127 7.81 14.90 -6.68
C ALA A 127 7.04 14.98 -8.01
N HIS A 128 7.40 15.95 -8.89
CA HIS A 128 6.79 16.04 -10.22
C HIS A 128 7.04 14.79 -11.06
N ARG A 129 8.29 14.28 -11.08
CA ARG A 129 8.58 13.06 -11.82
C ARG A 129 7.78 11.86 -11.33
N ALA A 130 7.58 11.71 -10.02
CA ALA A 130 6.74 10.65 -9.49
C ALA A 130 5.27 10.79 -9.96
N ILE A 131 4.73 12.01 -9.95
CA ILE A 131 3.37 12.31 -10.45
C ILE A 131 3.23 11.94 -11.93
N ASP A 132 4.24 12.21 -12.75
CA ASP A 132 4.20 11.97 -14.19
C ASP A 132 4.48 10.51 -14.58
N THR A 133 5.19 9.75 -13.74
CA THR A 133 5.72 8.42 -14.09
C THR A 133 4.98 7.26 -13.42
N LEU A 134 4.43 7.46 -12.21
CA LEU A 134 3.79 6.37 -11.48
C LEU A 134 2.41 6.04 -12.06
N GLU A 135 2.19 4.78 -12.38
CA GLU A 135 0.97 4.26 -13.00
C GLU A 135 -0.08 3.92 -11.94
N VAL A 136 -0.56 4.96 -11.24
CA VAL A 136 -1.51 4.85 -10.14
C VAL A 136 -2.64 5.86 -10.26
N GLY A 137 -3.73 5.62 -9.54
CA GLY A 137 -4.82 6.58 -9.42
C GLY A 137 -4.43 7.86 -8.67
N THR A 138 -3.60 7.72 -7.62
CA THR A 138 -3.13 8.84 -6.80
C THR A 138 -1.65 8.72 -6.46
N VAL A 139 -0.90 9.80 -6.65
CA VAL A 139 0.44 9.98 -6.08
C VAL A 139 0.35 10.93 -4.89
N VAL A 140 0.77 10.46 -3.71
CA VAL A 140 0.78 11.22 -2.46
C VAL A 140 2.22 11.61 -2.12
N VAL A 141 2.47 12.91 -1.94
CA VAL A 141 3.82 13.42 -1.65
C VAL A 141 3.93 13.71 -0.15
N ASN A 142 4.93 13.10 0.50
CA ASN A 142 5.25 13.27 1.93
C ASN A 142 4.13 12.85 2.90
N GLU A 143 3.32 11.87 2.51
CA GLU A 143 2.31 11.23 3.34
C GLU A 143 2.15 9.76 2.90
N VAL A 144 1.64 8.89 3.79
CA VAL A 144 1.43 7.46 3.52
C VAL A 144 0.38 7.21 2.43
N PRO A 145 0.46 6.10 1.68
CA PRO A 145 -0.41 5.90 0.50
C PRO A 145 -1.88 5.67 0.87
N GLY A 146 -2.15 5.40 2.15
CA GLY A 146 -3.50 5.27 2.71
C GLY A 146 -4.23 6.59 2.94
N PHE A 147 -3.61 7.75 2.71
CA PHE A 147 -4.33 9.02 2.79
C PHE A 147 -5.45 9.09 1.75
N ARG A 148 -6.65 9.42 2.22
CA ARG A 148 -7.84 9.65 1.39
C ARG A 148 -8.67 10.76 2.02
N SER A 149 -8.97 11.79 1.23
CA SER A 149 -10.03 12.74 1.56
C SER A 149 -11.34 12.27 0.95
N ASP A 150 -12.46 12.35 1.66
CA ASP A 150 -13.75 11.88 1.12
C ASP A 150 -14.18 12.61 -0.16
N THR A 151 -13.70 13.85 -0.38
CA THR A 151 -14.08 14.67 -1.54
C THR A 151 -13.14 14.53 -2.74
N MET A 152 -11.99 13.88 -2.59
CA MET A 152 -11.02 13.71 -3.67
C MET A 152 -11.48 12.64 -4.68
N PRO A 153 -10.99 12.66 -5.94
CA PRO A 153 -11.15 11.52 -6.81
C PRO A 153 -10.38 10.33 -6.24
N TYR A 154 -11.05 9.21 -6.02
CA TYR A 154 -10.43 8.00 -5.48
C TYR A 154 -10.73 6.79 -6.36
N GLY A 155 -9.72 6.03 -6.74
CA GLY A 155 -9.86 4.87 -7.59
C GLY A 155 -8.57 4.62 -8.35
N GLY A 156 -8.33 3.37 -8.75
CA GLY A 156 -7.07 2.96 -9.34
C GLY A 156 -7.07 2.92 -10.87
N VAL A 157 -6.00 2.33 -11.37
CA VAL A 157 -5.83 1.84 -12.75
C VAL A 157 -5.34 0.38 -12.69
N LYS A 158 -5.12 -0.26 -13.85
CA LYS A 158 -4.74 -1.69 -13.94
C LYS A 158 -5.80 -2.58 -13.26
N ASP A 159 -5.39 -3.59 -12.49
CA ASP A 159 -6.31 -4.47 -11.78
C ASP A 159 -6.94 -3.80 -10.53
N SER A 160 -6.55 -2.56 -10.20
CA SER A 160 -7.16 -1.80 -9.08
C SER A 160 -8.50 -1.15 -9.43
N GLY A 161 -9.02 -1.35 -10.64
CA GLY A 161 -10.36 -0.96 -11.05
C GLY A 161 -10.42 0.16 -12.09
N ILE A 162 -11.65 0.59 -12.38
CA ILE A 162 -11.99 1.62 -13.38
C ILE A 162 -12.94 2.66 -12.77
N GLY A 163 -12.91 3.89 -13.29
CA GLY A 163 -13.73 5.00 -12.77
C GLY A 163 -13.13 5.67 -11.52
N ARG A 164 -13.87 6.61 -10.92
CA ARG A 164 -13.48 7.32 -9.71
C ARG A 164 -14.66 7.49 -8.76
N GLU A 165 -14.43 7.15 -7.49
CA GLU A 165 -15.25 7.56 -6.35
C GLU A 165 -14.89 8.98 -5.88
N GLY A 166 -15.59 9.43 -4.83
CA GLY A 166 -15.63 10.80 -4.34
C GLY A 166 -16.96 11.44 -4.77
N PRO A 167 -17.68 12.17 -3.91
CA PRO A 167 -19.05 12.61 -4.15
C PRO A 167 -19.32 13.18 -5.54
N ARG A 168 -18.45 14.09 -6.02
CA ARG A 168 -18.58 14.67 -7.37
C ARG A 168 -18.43 13.60 -8.46
N PHE A 169 -17.36 12.81 -8.41
CA PHE A 169 -17.02 11.83 -9.45
C PHE A 169 -18.02 10.67 -9.48
N ALA A 170 -18.48 10.23 -8.31
CA ALA A 170 -19.55 9.24 -8.21
C ALA A 170 -20.89 9.77 -8.79
N ILE A 171 -21.23 11.04 -8.58
CA ILE A 171 -22.40 11.66 -9.22
C ILE A 171 -22.24 11.68 -10.75
N GLU A 172 -21.05 12.00 -11.26
CA GLU A 172 -20.76 11.97 -12.71
C GLU A 172 -20.99 10.56 -13.30
N GLU A 173 -20.51 9.50 -12.64
CA GLU A 173 -20.71 8.10 -13.06
C GLU A 173 -22.17 7.62 -12.92
N LEU A 174 -22.93 8.18 -11.98
CA LEU A 174 -24.33 7.83 -11.71
C LEU A 174 -25.34 8.70 -12.47
N THR A 175 -24.89 9.60 -13.35
CA THR A 175 -25.76 10.47 -14.15
C THR A 175 -25.51 10.32 -15.65
N VAL A 176 -26.52 10.65 -16.46
CA VAL A 176 -26.42 10.61 -17.93
C VAL A 176 -26.62 12.02 -18.48
N THR A 177 -25.63 12.52 -19.24
CA THR A 177 -25.75 13.82 -19.92
C THR A 177 -26.79 13.73 -21.04
N ARG A 178 -27.78 14.64 -21.02
CA ARG A 178 -28.83 14.74 -22.05
C ARG A 178 -28.76 16.12 -22.72
N MET A 179 -28.53 16.14 -24.04
CA MET A 179 -28.59 17.36 -24.85
C MET A 179 -29.96 17.49 -25.52
N ALA A 180 -30.50 18.70 -25.56
CA ALA A 180 -31.67 19.07 -26.36
C ALA A 180 -31.30 20.21 -27.31
N VAL A 181 -31.67 20.10 -28.59
CA VAL A 181 -31.47 21.14 -29.60
C VAL A 181 -32.85 21.57 -30.10
N ILE A 182 -33.16 22.85 -29.95
CA ILE A 182 -34.46 23.41 -30.34
C ILE A 182 -34.21 24.46 -31.44
N ARG A 183 -34.75 24.20 -32.64
CA ARG A 183 -34.80 25.18 -33.73
C ARG A 183 -36.21 25.76 -33.79
N PRO A 184 -36.44 27.02 -33.38
CA PRO A 184 -37.75 27.64 -33.49
C PRO A 184 -38.15 27.82 -34.97
N ALA A 185 -39.47 27.87 -35.21
CA ALA A 185 -40.08 28.16 -36.51
C ALA A 185 -40.00 29.64 -36.87
#